data_AF-A0A521UV19-F1
#
_entry.id   AF-A0A521UV19-F1
#
_cell.length_a   1.000
_cell.length_b   1.000
_cell.length_c   1.000
_cell.angle_alpha   90.00
_cell.angle_beta   90.00
_cell.angle_gamma   90.00
#
_symmetry.space_group_name_H-M   'P 1'
#
loop_
_entity.id
_entity.type
_entity.pdbx_description
1 polymer ?
#
loop_
_entity_poly.entity_id
_entity_poly.type
_entity_poly.pdbx_seq_one_letter_code
_entity_poly.pdbx_strand_id
1 'polypeptide(L)'
;MFYKTGTLIVSLCTLLALLSLGRIQTVGAQTPDATEEERHATYIIRHLGPDGDVERYEFTLRPGATLFDIATESLPMMDPKEALDLVQQGYKTTYPNRNPNQITIGDTFSVPVSPDTFVARTAEYKPDTAEFVSFSGDRLSWYGQYTPIRYRLVKVDNPDEVLVALNPAPNVAPAELARLVWGWDQPDFQADFLQMGVVASYAADQGRVVKVDVNKRYMDPLRNFQNRAIKIEDGPDGAKVYSFDPADPGIPFFRVEDRINGQADIDKFPTGVLRTSFMKTGQVQQIRLTGFGEFLRVINRPQHSGWSALYAQWAQNMNPVPTRWDDGQPGDLGQFPSAKRRNSYFTLEGGRLLELTYDPQPPIDDLVCLGRPLVVIGGLMLGAIVWRRRNGRWLP
;
A
#
# COMPACT_ATOMS: atom_id res chain seq x y z
N MET A 1 -57.37 -39.85 -25.23
CA MET A 1 -58.60 -39.09 -24.91
C MET A 1 -59.48 -39.96 -24.02
N PHE A 2 -59.19 -40.01 -22.72
CA PHE A 2 -60.10 -40.56 -21.69
C PHE A 2 -59.75 -39.93 -20.35
N TYR A 3 -60.79 -39.77 -19.55
CA TYR A 3 -60.96 -38.81 -18.46
C TYR A 3 -60.13 -39.09 -17.19
N LYS A 4 -59.62 -37.99 -16.62
CA LYS A 4 -59.44 -37.70 -15.17
C LYS A 4 -60.72 -38.11 -14.41
N THR A 5 -60.77 -38.58 -13.17
CA THR A 5 -60.01 -38.22 -11.96
C THR A 5 -60.47 -39.21 -10.88
N GLY A 6 -59.54 -39.78 -10.13
CA GLY A 6 -59.80 -40.67 -8.99
C GLY A 6 -59.40 -40.02 -7.67
N THR A 7 -60.30 -40.12 -6.72
CA THR A 7 -60.42 -39.48 -5.40
C THR A 7 -59.56 -40.16 -4.31
N LEU A 8 -59.51 -39.50 -3.14
CA LEU A 8 -59.12 -39.93 -1.78
C LEU A 8 -57.68 -39.61 -1.33
N ILE A 9 -57.38 -38.87 -0.25
CA ILE A 9 -57.97 -38.56 1.10
C ILE A 9 -57.01 -39.11 2.21
N VAL A 10 -56.82 -38.26 3.25
CA VAL A 10 -56.10 -38.40 4.55
C VAL A 10 -54.57 -38.63 4.49
N SER A 11 -53.72 -38.16 5.42
CA SER A 11 -53.85 -37.66 6.80
C SER A 11 -52.51 -36.97 7.17
N LEU A 12 -52.50 -35.78 7.77
CA LEU A 12 -52.28 -35.56 9.22
C LEU A 12 -50.80 -35.62 9.65
N CYS A 13 -50.23 -34.47 10.04
CA CYS A 13 -49.64 -34.23 11.36
C CYS A 13 -48.76 -32.97 11.40
N THR A 14 -49.05 -32.11 12.39
CA THR A 14 -48.11 -31.26 13.17
C THR A 14 -47.31 -30.14 12.47
N LEU A 15 -46.98 -29.00 13.07
CA LEU A 15 -47.39 -28.15 14.20
C LEU A 15 -46.29 -27.06 14.25
N LEU A 16 -46.62 -25.85 14.72
CA LEU A 16 -45.75 -24.71 15.09
C LEU A 16 -45.07 -23.92 13.92
N ALA A 17 -45.35 -22.63 13.71
CA ALA A 17 -45.09 -21.45 14.58
C ALA A 17 -43.57 -21.19 14.74
N LEU A 18 -43.02 -19.99 14.77
CA LEU A 18 -43.44 -18.60 14.91
C LEU A 18 -42.11 -17.79 14.77
N LEU A 19 -42.19 -16.52 14.34
CA LEU A 19 -41.21 -15.45 14.64
C LEU A 19 -39.80 -15.51 14.00
N SER A 20 -39.55 -14.59 13.05
CA SER A 20 -38.21 -14.03 12.82
C SER A 20 -38.27 -12.50 12.84
N LEU A 21 -38.51 -11.95 14.04
CA LEU A 21 -38.15 -10.58 14.40
C LEU A 21 -36.80 -10.62 15.11
N GLY A 22 -35.85 -9.85 14.60
CA GLY A 22 -34.80 -9.19 15.38
C GLY A 22 -33.83 -10.05 16.17
N ARG A 23 -32.63 -10.27 15.61
CA ARG A 23 -31.39 -10.16 16.39
C ARG A 23 -30.39 -9.33 15.61
N ILE A 24 -30.39 -8.03 15.93
CA ILE A 24 -29.18 -7.22 15.94
C ILE A 24 -28.22 -7.97 16.86
N GLN A 25 -27.17 -8.58 16.30
CA GLN A 25 -26.03 -8.96 17.10
C GLN A 25 -25.32 -7.67 17.49
N THR A 26 -25.65 -7.18 18.68
CA THR A 26 -24.72 -6.39 19.47
C THR A 26 -23.39 -7.14 19.48
N VAL A 27 -22.38 -6.56 18.84
CA VAL A 27 -20.97 -6.88 19.06
C VAL A 27 -20.72 -6.62 20.54
N GLY A 28 -20.86 -7.67 21.34
CA GLY A 28 -20.44 -7.63 22.73
C GLY A 28 -18.94 -7.43 22.71
N ALA A 29 -18.48 -6.33 23.28
CA ALA A 29 -17.11 -6.24 23.76
C ALA A 29 -16.92 -7.43 24.72
N GLN A 30 -16.20 -8.45 24.26
CA GLN A 30 -15.76 -9.54 25.12
C GLN A 30 -14.75 -8.94 26.10
N THR A 31 -15.12 -8.86 27.37
CA THR A 31 -14.18 -8.80 28.47
C THR A 31 -13.22 -10.00 28.36
N PRO A 32 -11.89 -9.81 28.42
CA PRO A 32 -10.92 -10.90 28.30
C PRO A 32 -10.86 -11.63 29.65
N ASP A 33 -11.68 -12.66 29.83
CA ASP A 33 -11.65 -13.46 31.05
C ASP A 33 -11.94 -14.95 30.74
N ALA A 34 -11.05 -15.53 29.93
CA ALA A 34 -10.83 -16.96 29.84
C ALA A 34 -9.40 -17.17 29.33
N THR A 35 -8.55 -17.82 30.14
CA THR A 35 -7.27 -18.35 29.65
C THR A 35 -7.56 -19.30 28.48
N GLU A 36 -7.20 -18.91 27.26
CA GLU A 36 -7.34 -19.78 26.09
C GLU A 36 -6.33 -20.94 26.22
N GLU A 37 -6.84 -22.17 26.27
CA GLU A 37 -6.07 -23.41 26.31
C GLU A 37 -6.25 -24.13 24.96
N GLU A 38 -5.15 -24.51 24.32
CA GLU A 38 -5.18 -25.28 23.08
C GLU A 38 -4.33 -26.55 23.17
N ARG A 39 -4.80 -27.63 22.54
CA ARG A 39 -4.24 -28.98 22.71
C ARG A 39 -3.59 -29.46 21.42
N HIS A 40 -2.26 -29.44 21.42
CA HIS A 40 -1.47 -30.08 20.38
C HIS A 40 -1.34 -31.59 20.65
N ALA A 41 -0.88 -32.32 19.63
CA ALA A 41 -0.64 -33.75 19.75
C ALA A 41 0.35 -34.06 20.89
N THR A 42 1.38 -33.22 21.05
CA THR A 42 2.51 -33.46 21.95
C THR A 42 2.62 -32.44 23.10
N TYR A 43 1.87 -31.34 23.12
CA TYR A 43 1.84 -30.39 24.23
C TYR A 43 0.49 -29.68 24.37
N ILE A 44 0.31 -28.94 25.46
CA ILE A 44 -0.80 -28.00 25.66
C ILE A 44 -0.17 -26.62 25.82
N ILE A 45 -0.71 -25.62 25.14
CA ILE A 45 -0.29 -24.22 25.28
C ILE A 45 -1.46 -23.40 25.84
N ARG A 46 -1.15 -22.53 26.81
CA ARG A 46 -2.12 -21.65 27.45
C ARG A 46 -1.59 -20.21 27.50
N HIS A 47 -2.38 -19.25 27.05
CA HIS A 47 -2.04 -17.83 27.19
C HIS A 47 -2.34 -17.37 28.61
N LEU A 48 -1.32 -16.87 29.31
CA LEU A 48 -1.42 -16.37 30.68
C LEU A 48 -1.70 -14.86 30.74
N GLY A 49 -1.60 -14.16 29.61
CA GLY A 49 -1.72 -12.72 29.52
C GLY A 49 -0.39 -11.97 29.70
N PRO A 50 -0.45 -10.63 29.70
CA PRO A 50 0.72 -9.77 29.85
C PRO A 50 1.29 -9.79 31.28
N ASP A 51 2.61 -9.80 31.39
CA ASP A 51 3.37 -9.63 32.64
C ASP A 51 4.44 -8.54 32.45
N GLY A 52 4.06 -7.29 32.70
CA GLY A 52 4.92 -6.14 32.42
C GLY A 52 5.05 -5.91 30.91
N ASP A 53 6.29 -5.93 30.39
CA ASP A 53 6.61 -5.64 29.00
C ASP A 53 6.61 -6.90 28.10
N VAL A 54 6.14 -8.05 28.62
CA VAL A 54 6.12 -9.34 27.90
C VAL A 54 4.75 -10.00 27.95
N GLU A 55 4.46 -10.83 26.95
CA GLU A 55 3.33 -11.77 26.97
C GLU A 55 3.81 -13.13 27.47
N ARG A 56 3.01 -13.80 28.32
CA ARG A 56 3.38 -15.10 28.86
C ARG A 56 2.51 -16.23 28.32
N TYR A 57 3.19 -17.31 27.95
CA TYR A 57 2.56 -18.56 27.54
C TYR A 57 3.05 -19.70 28.42
N GLU A 58 2.14 -20.57 28.82
CA GLU A 58 2.43 -21.76 29.60
C GLU A 58 2.34 -22.99 28.70
N PHE A 59 3.34 -23.86 28.80
CA PHE A 59 3.42 -25.10 28.06
C PHE A 59 3.36 -26.28 29.01
N THR A 60 2.49 -27.24 28.73
CA THR A 60 2.44 -28.54 29.43
C THR A 60 2.83 -29.66 28.48
N LEU A 61 3.87 -30.42 28.81
CA LEU A 61 4.40 -31.49 27.95
C LEU A 61 3.52 -32.74 27.97
N ARG A 62 3.18 -33.28 26.80
CA ARG A 62 2.47 -34.57 26.64
C ARG A 62 3.44 -35.65 26.13
N PRO A 63 3.01 -36.93 26.04
CA PRO A 63 3.87 -37.97 25.50
C PRO A 63 4.37 -37.62 24.08
N GLY A 64 5.68 -37.74 23.87
CA GLY A 64 6.33 -37.46 22.57
C GLY A 64 6.72 -36.01 22.34
N ALA A 65 6.45 -35.08 23.26
CA ALA A 65 6.89 -33.70 23.15
C ALA A 65 8.42 -33.57 23.17
N THR A 66 8.94 -32.66 22.37
CA THR A 66 10.26 -32.09 22.56
C THR A 66 10.17 -30.57 22.68
N LEU A 67 11.16 -29.94 23.33
CA LEU A 67 11.26 -28.48 23.37
C LEU A 67 11.47 -27.89 21.97
N PHE A 68 12.00 -28.69 21.03
CA PHE A 68 12.16 -28.29 19.63
C PHE A 68 10.83 -28.24 18.87
N ASP A 69 9.92 -29.17 19.14
CA ASP A 69 8.58 -29.14 18.55
C ASP A 69 7.83 -27.89 19.02
N ILE A 70 7.92 -27.58 20.31
CA ILE A 70 7.34 -26.33 20.87
C ILE A 70 7.93 -25.11 20.16
N ALA A 71 9.25 -25.03 20.04
CA ALA A 71 9.91 -23.89 19.41
C ALA A 71 9.51 -23.71 17.94
N THR A 72 9.44 -24.80 17.16
CA THR A 72 9.18 -24.72 15.71
C THR A 72 7.71 -24.61 15.36
N GLU A 73 6.81 -25.21 16.15
CA GLU A 73 5.37 -25.16 15.90
C GLU A 73 4.70 -23.94 16.54
N SER A 74 5.09 -23.55 17.76
CA SER A 74 4.45 -22.44 18.48
C SER A 74 5.04 -21.07 18.14
N LEU A 75 6.29 -21.00 17.64
CA LEU A 75 6.97 -19.74 17.30
C LEU A 75 7.47 -19.71 15.84
N PRO A 76 6.59 -19.93 14.84
CA PRO A 76 6.99 -20.18 13.46
C PRO A 76 7.67 -18.99 12.76
N MET A 77 7.50 -17.77 13.28
CA MET A 77 8.08 -16.55 12.72
C MET A 77 9.45 -16.18 13.31
N MET A 78 9.88 -16.87 14.36
CA MET A 78 11.20 -16.66 14.96
C MET A 78 12.25 -17.50 14.25
N ASP A 79 13.52 -17.09 14.34
CA ASP A 79 14.62 -17.96 13.94
C ASP A 79 14.56 -19.26 14.77
N PRO A 80 14.66 -20.46 14.15
CA PRO A 80 14.48 -21.72 14.86
C PRO A 80 15.44 -21.91 16.05
N LYS A 81 16.65 -21.35 15.97
CA LYS A 81 17.62 -21.43 17.05
C LYS A 81 17.24 -20.48 18.19
N GLU A 82 16.88 -19.25 17.86
CA GLU A 82 16.43 -18.26 18.85
C GLU A 82 15.15 -18.73 19.58
N ALA A 83 14.20 -19.30 18.84
CA ALA A 83 12.98 -19.89 19.41
C ALA A 83 13.31 -21.05 20.37
N LEU A 84 14.22 -21.94 19.97
CA LEU A 84 14.64 -23.05 20.82
C LEU A 84 15.34 -22.56 22.09
N ASP A 85 16.25 -21.61 21.97
CA ASP A 85 16.97 -21.02 23.10
C ASP A 85 15.98 -20.38 24.09
N LEU A 86 14.97 -19.67 23.60
CA LEU A 86 13.91 -19.06 24.41
C LEU A 86 13.09 -20.11 25.19
N VAL A 87 12.64 -21.17 24.51
CA VAL A 87 11.86 -22.26 25.14
C VAL A 87 12.72 -23.00 26.18
N GLN A 88 13.99 -23.28 25.87
CA GLN A 88 14.91 -23.91 26.81
C GLN A 88 15.18 -23.04 28.03
N GLN A 89 15.26 -21.71 27.85
CA GLN A 89 15.40 -20.79 28.96
C GLN A 89 14.17 -20.83 29.88
N GLY A 90 12.95 -20.77 29.33
CA GLY A 90 11.71 -20.89 30.12
C GLY A 90 11.63 -22.21 30.91
N TYR A 91 12.01 -23.32 30.27
CA TYR A 91 12.09 -24.62 30.93
C TYR A 91 13.12 -24.63 32.07
N LYS A 92 14.34 -24.12 31.84
CA LYS A 92 15.40 -24.05 32.85
C LYS A 92 15.07 -23.12 34.01
N THR A 93 14.35 -22.02 33.78
CA THR A 93 13.90 -21.13 34.86
C THR A 93 12.97 -21.87 35.82
N THR A 94 12.11 -22.76 35.29
CA THR A 94 11.19 -23.56 36.10
C THR A 94 11.88 -24.77 36.74
N TYR A 95 12.80 -25.41 36.02
CA TYR A 95 13.51 -26.61 36.44
C TYR A 95 15.04 -26.44 36.37
N PRO A 96 15.65 -25.66 37.27
CA PRO A 96 17.06 -25.25 37.17
C PRO A 96 18.06 -26.40 37.26
N ASN A 97 17.67 -27.52 37.88
CA ASN A 97 18.51 -28.71 38.06
C ASN A 97 18.31 -29.76 36.96
N ARG A 98 17.46 -29.50 35.96
CA ARG A 98 17.19 -30.42 34.86
C ARG A 98 17.79 -29.89 33.57
N ASN A 99 18.38 -30.80 32.80
CA ASN A 99 18.82 -30.50 31.44
C ASN A 99 17.62 -30.50 30.47
N PRO A 100 17.70 -29.78 29.33
CA PRO A 100 16.65 -29.76 28.30
C PRO A 100 16.26 -31.14 27.72
N ASN A 101 17.09 -32.17 27.90
CA ASN A 101 16.82 -33.55 27.51
C ASN A 101 16.21 -34.42 28.63
N GLN A 102 15.98 -33.85 29.82
CA GLN A 102 15.38 -34.53 30.99
C GLN A 102 13.93 -34.09 31.20
N ILE A 103 13.20 -33.89 30.11
CA ILE A 103 11.78 -33.55 30.11
C ILE A 103 10.93 -34.73 30.60
N THR A 104 9.93 -34.44 31.42
CA THR A 104 8.95 -35.41 31.93
C THR A 104 7.56 -35.07 31.40
N ILE A 105 6.74 -36.08 31.16
CA ILE A 105 5.33 -35.90 30.81
C ILE A 105 4.63 -35.15 31.95
N GLY A 106 3.88 -34.10 31.62
CA GLY A 106 3.20 -33.23 32.57
C GLY A 106 4.06 -32.08 33.12
N ASP A 107 5.35 -32.00 32.77
CA ASP A 107 6.15 -30.82 33.11
C ASP A 107 5.48 -29.59 32.50
N THR A 108 5.39 -28.53 33.32
CA THR A 108 4.70 -27.28 32.99
C THR A 108 5.65 -26.13 33.21
N PHE A 109 5.82 -25.24 32.25
CA PHE A 109 6.72 -24.09 32.35
C PHE A 109 6.20 -22.89 31.55
N SER A 110 6.62 -21.69 31.93
CA SER A 110 6.24 -20.45 31.26
C SER A 110 7.38 -19.93 30.38
N VAL A 111 7.01 -19.42 29.20
CA VAL A 111 7.89 -18.74 28.26
C VAL A 111 7.40 -17.29 28.08
N PRO A 112 8.23 -16.29 28.42
CA PRO A 112 7.94 -14.90 28.10
C PRO A 112 8.34 -14.58 26.65
N VAL A 113 7.47 -13.88 25.92
CA VAL A 113 7.73 -13.41 24.55
C VAL A 113 7.45 -11.92 24.42
N SER A 114 7.96 -11.27 23.37
CA SER A 114 7.58 -9.90 23.05
C SER A 114 6.09 -9.84 22.69
N PRO A 115 5.36 -8.76 23.02
CA PRO A 115 3.95 -8.60 22.63
C PRO A 115 3.71 -8.68 21.11
N ASP A 116 4.71 -8.35 20.31
CA ASP A 116 4.63 -8.42 18.84
C ASP A 116 4.97 -9.81 18.27
N THR A 117 5.29 -10.79 19.12
CA THR A 117 5.65 -12.14 18.68
C THR A 117 4.41 -12.92 18.25
N PHE A 118 4.43 -13.48 17.04
CA PHE A 118 3.42 -14.42 16.57
C PHE A 118 3.57 -15.75 17.33
N VAL A 119 2.65 -16.04 18.26
CA VAL A 119 2.57 -17.32 18.96
C VAL A 119 1.40 -18.13 18.42
N ALA A 120 1.68 -19.25 17.77
CA ALA A 120 0.67 -20.09 17.15
C ALA A 120 -0.16 -20.82 18.20
N ARG A 121 -1.47 -20.66 18.11
CA ARG A 121 -2.49 -21.44 18.82
C ARG A 121 -2.79 -22.73 18.08
N THR A 122 -2.99 -22.67 16.77
CA THR A 122 -3.27 -23.87 15.96
C THR A 122 -2.35 -23.93 14.75
N ALA A 123 -2.06 -25.15 14.29
CA ALA A 123 -1.33 -25.41 13.05
C ALA A 123 -2.05 -26.50 12.21
N GLU A 124 -2.26 -26.22 10.92
CA GLU A 124 -2.80 -27.16 9.94
C GLU A 124 -1.80 -27.34 8.80
N TYR A 125 -1.29 -28.56 8.63
CA TYR A 125 -0.32 -28.88 7.58
C TYR A 125 -1.02 -29.50 6.37
N LYS A 126 -0.85 -28.85 5.21
CA LYS A 126 -1.30 -29.27 3.87
C LYS A 126 -0.07 -29.63 3.02
N PRO A 127 -0.24 -30.35 1.89
CA PRO A 127 0.90 -30.80 1.07
C PRO A 127 1.87 -29.69 0.68
N ASP A 128 1.37 -28.48 0.40
CA ASP A 128 2.16 -27.35 -0.09
C ASP A 128 2.15 -26.13 0.84
N THR A 129 1.52 -26.25 2.02
CA THR A 129 1.21 -25.09 2.88
C THR A 129 1.07 -25.49 4.34
N ALA A 130 1.53 -24.65 5.26
CA ALA A 130 1.20 -24.75 6.68
C ALA A 130 0.44 -23.51 7.12
N GLU A 131 -0.75 -23.69 7.68
CA GLU A 131 -1.62 -22.61 8.14
C GLU A 131 -1.57 -22.53 9.67
N PHE A 132 -1.21 -21.38 10.20
CA PHE A 132 -1.16 -21.11 11.62
C PHE A 132 -2.16 -20.01 12.00
N VAL A 133 -2.77 -20.15 13.18
CA VAL A 133 -3.59 -19.09 13.79
C VAL A 133 -2.96 -18.73 15.13
N SER A 134 -2.69 -17.45 15.38
CA SER A 134 -2.12 -16.99 16.65
C SER A 134 -3.16 -16.94 17.78
N PHE A 135 -2.70 -16.83 19.03
CA PHE A 135 -3.58 -16.53 20.17
C PHE A 135 -4.30 -15.19 20.02
N SER A 136 -3.67 -14.20 19.37
CA SER A 136 -4.32 -12.94 19.02
C SER A 136 -5.34 -13.08 17.89
N GLY A 137 -5.38 -14.22 17.18
CA GLY A 137 -6.29 -14.46 16.05
C GLY A 137 -5.69 -14.12 14.67
N ASP A 138 -4.42 -13.75 14.61
CA ASP A 138 -3.70 -13.51 13.36
C ASP A 138 -3.55 -14.81 12.57
N ARG A 139 -3.45 -14.71 11.24
CA ARG A 139 -3.32 -15.87 10.35
C ARG A 139 -2.02 -15.81 9.58
N LEU A 140 -1.23 -16.88 9.69
CA LEU A 140 0.03 -17.06 8.99
C LEU A 140 -0.07 -18.28 8.07
N SER A 141 0.03 -18.05 6.76
CA SER A 141 0.15 -19.10 5.76
C SER A 141 1.62 -19.21 5.36
N TRP A 142 2.26 -20.35 5.62
CA TRP A 142 3.65 -20.62 5.28
C TRP A 142 3.73 -21.56 4.09
N TYR A 143 4.58 -21.26 3.11
CA TYR A 143 4.68 -22.01 1.87
C TYR A 143 6.08 -22.64 1.70
N GLY A 144 6.14 -23.71 0.91
CA GLY A 144 7.39 -24.41 0.62
C GLY A 144 8.42 -23.55 -0.13
N GLN A 145 9.70 -23.92 -0.03
CA GLN A 145 10.83 -23.21 -0.64
C GLN A 145 10.76 -23.05 -2.18
N TYR A 146 9.94 -23.86 -2.85
CA TYR A 146 9.77 -23.82 -4.31
C TYR A 146 8.66 -22.87 -4.77
N THR A 147 7.91 -22.30 -3.83
CA THR A 147 6.88 -21.33 -4.13
C THR A 147 7.47 -19.92 -4.11
N PRO A 148 6.91 -18.96 -4.89
CA PRO A 148 7.47 -17.61 -4.95
C PRO A 148 7.24 -16.80 -3.66
N ILE A 149 6.24 -17.18 -2.87
CA ILE A 149 5.93 -16.59 -1.57
C ILE A 149 6.49 -17.51 -0.49
N ARG A 150 7.17 -16.96 0.52
CA ARG A 150 7.60 -17.70 1.71
C ARG A 150 6.49 -17.82 2.73
N TYR A 151 5.87 -16.68 3.06
CA TYR A 151 4.73 -16.65 3.96
C TYR A 151 3.83 -15.45 3.67
N ARG A 152 2.59 -15.55 4.13
CA ARG A 152 1.59 -14.49 4.15
C ARG A 152 1.02 -14.37 5.56
N LEU A 153 1.13 -13.20 6.16
CA LEU A 153 0.62 -12.89 7.50
C LEU A 153 -0.48 -11.83 7.40
N VAL A 154 -1.65 -12.16 7.92
CA VAL A 154 -2.81 -11.26 8.06
C VAL A 154 -3.06 -11.07 9.55
N LYS A 155 -3.00 -9.83 10.02
CA LYS A 155 -3.33 -9.54 11.42
C LYS A 155 -4.83 -9.40 11.61
N VAL A 156 -5.33 -9.80 12.78
CA VAL A 156 -6.78 -9.72 13.06
C VAL A 156 -7.25 -8.27 13.23
N ASP A 157 -6.38 -7.41 13.77
CA ASP A 157 -6.67 -6.01 14.08
C ASP A 157 -6.63 -5.11 12.83
N ASN A 158 -5.90 -5.55 11.80
CA ASN A 158 -5.78 -4.88 10.53
C ASN A 158 -5.79 -5.91 9.37
N PRO A 159 -6.94 -6.51 9.06
CA PRO A 159 -7.03 -7.59 8.07
C PRO A 159 -6.75 -7.13 6.63
N ASP A 160 -6.83 -5.82 6.40
CA ASP A 160 -6.57 -5.20 5.10
C ASP A 160 -5.07 -5.08 4.85
N GLU A 161 -4.26 -5.06 5.91
CA GLU A 161 -2.81 -4.96 5.83
C GLU A 161 -2.16 -6.33 5.94
N VAL A 162 -1.53 -6.75 4.85
CA VAL A 162 -0.94 -8.08 4.71
C VAL A 162 0.56 -7.96 4.56
N LEU A 163 1.28 -8.79 5.31
CA LEU A 163 2.72 -8.96 5.20
C LEU A 163 3.00 -10.20 4.36
N VAL A 164 3.69 -10.02 3.23
CA VAL A 164 4.05 -11.09 2.31
C VAL A 164 5.56 -11.18 2.18
N ALA A 165 6.16 -12.24 2.69
CA ALA A 165 7.58 -12.51 2.45
C ALA A 165 7.76 -13.24 1.12
N LEU A 166 8.67 -12.77 0.29
CA LEU A 166 9.01 -13.42 -0.98
C LEU A 166 10.20 -14.37 -0.81
N ASN A 167 10.19 -15.49 -1.54
CA ASN A 167 11.40 -16.30 -1.67
C ASN A 167 12.36 -15.66 -2.69
N PRO A 168 13.69 -15.71 -2.47
CA PRO A 168 14.68 -15.16 -3.39
C PRO A 168 14.81 -15.93 -4.73
N ALA A 169 13.91 -16.87 -5.04
CA ALA A 169 13.77 -17.63 -6.28
C ALA A 169 12.30 -18.07 -6.43
N PRO A 170 11.74 -18.39 -7.62
CA PRO A 170 12.34 -18.59 -8.96
C PRO A 170 12.13 -17.43 -9.95
N ASN A 171 12.55 -17.60 -11.22
CA ASN A 171 12.27 -16.72 -12.38
C ASN A 171 10.75 -16.56 -12.63
N VAL A 172 10.03 -15.92 -11.72
CA VAL A 172 8.60 -15.68 -11.83
C VAL A 172 8.40 -14.30 -12.44
N ALA A 173 7.53 -14.23 -13.44
CA ALA A 173 7.18 -12.96 -14.04
C ALA A 173 6.63 -12.00 -12.96
N PRO A 174 7.01 -10.71 -12.96
CA PRO A 174 6.50 -9.73 -12.00
C PRO A 174 4.97 -9.67 -11.92
N ALA A 175 4.27 -9.89 -13.04
CA ALA A 175 2.80 -10.00 -13.08
C ALA A 175 2.27 -11.12 -12.17
N GLU A 176 2.90 -12.28 -12.22
CA GLU A 176 2.49 -13.44 -11.43
C GLU A 176 2.83 -13.26 -9.95
N LEU A 177 3.99 -12.68 -9.64
CA LEU A 177 4.32 -12.30 -8.26
C LEU A 177 3.31 -11.30 -7.69
N ALA A 178 2.95 -10.28 -8.46
CA ALA A 178 2.00 -9.28 -8.03
C ALA A 178 0.59 -9.89 -7.85
N ARG A 179 0.18 -10.79 -8.74
CA ARG A 179 -1.06 -11.56 -8.56
C ARG A 179 -1.06 -12.34 -7.25
N LEU A 180 0.05 -12.97 -6.89
CA LEU A 180 0.15 -13.69 -5.62
C LEU A 180 0.14 -12.74 -4.39
N VAL A 181 0.66 -11.51 -4.50
CA VAL A 181 0.66 -10.57 -3.38
C VAL A 181 -0.70 -9.90 -3.17
N TRP A 182 -1.35 -9.43 -4.24
CA TRP A 182 -2.59 -8.64 -4.16
C TRP A 182 -3.86 -9.37 -4.58
N GLY A 183 -3.75 -10.34 -5.50
CA GLY A 183 -4.85 -11.12 -6.05
C GLY A 183 -4.90 -12.55 -5.53
N TRP A 184 -4.47 -12.78 -4.28
CA TRP A 184 -4.28 -14.11 -3.69
C TRP A 184 -5.50 -15.03 -3.90
N ASP A 185 -6.71 -14.48 -3.73
CA ASP A 185 -7.99 -15.17 -3.87
C ASP A 185 -8.75 -14.86 -5.18
N GLN A 186 -8.15 -14.05 -6.06
CA GLN A 186 -8.78 -13.53 -7.28
C GLN A 186 -8.01 -14.05 -8.51
N PRO A 187 -8.45 -15.16 -9.13
CA PRO A 187 -7.74 -15.75 -10.28
C PRO A 187 -7.75 -14.83 -11.51
N ASP A 188 -8.72 -13.94 -11.62
CA ASP A 188 -8.88 -12.91 -12.65
C ASP A 188 -8.20 -11.57 -12.29
N PHE A 189 -7.51 -11.51 -11.15
CA PHE A 189 -6.76 -10.32 -10.76
C PHE A 189 -5.68 -10.00 -11.76
N GLN A 190 -5.75 -8.79 -12.32
CA GLN A 190 -4.71 -8.24 -13.19
C GLN A 190 -3.90 -7.23 -12.40
N ALA A 191 -2.65 -7.60 -12.11
CA ALA A 191 -1.71 -6.69 -11.49
C ALA A 191 -1.47 -5.48 -12.39
N ASP A 192 -1.54 -4.29 -11.82
CA ASP A 192 -1.11 -3.09 -12.53
C ASP A 192 0.42 -2.97 -12.53
N PHE A 193 0.94 -2.09 -13.39
CA PHE A 193 2.38 -1.94 -13.57
C PHE A 193 3.10 -1.43 -12.31
N LEU A 194 2.38 -0.70 -11.45
CA LEU A 194 2.90 -0.23 -10.17
C LEU A 194 3.12 -1.45 -9.27
N GLN A 195 2.11 -2.31 -9.09
CA GLN A 195 2.22 -3.55 -8.34
C GLN A 195 3.33 -4.47 -8.85
N MET A 196 3.44 -4.62 -10.18
CA MET A 196 4.51 -5.39 -10.82
C MET A 196 5.90 -4.82 -10.50
N GLY A 197 6.04 -3.49 -10.54
CA GLY A 197 7.29 -2.81 -10.18
C GLY A 197 7.68 -3.00 -8.71
N VAL A 198 6.71 -3.06 -7.79
CA VAL A 198 6.97 -3.36 -6.37
C VAL A 198 7.60 -4.74 -6.24
N VAL A 199 6.92 -5.79 -6.70
CA VAL A 199 7.41 -7.16 -6.48
C VAL A 199 8.73 -7.43 -7.20
N ALA A 200 8.95 -6.85 -8.38
CA ALA A 200 10.24 -6.93 -9.07
C ALA A 200 11.36 -6.28 -8.25
N SER A 201 11.11 -5.09 -7.69
CA SER A 201 12.07 -4.39 -6.83
C SER A 201 12.39 -5.16 -5.55
N TYR A 202 11.40 -5.81 -4.94
CA TYR A 202 11.57 -6.58 -3.70
C TYR A 202 12.22 -7.94 -3.95
N ALA A 203 11.93 -8.59 -5.08
CA ALA A 203 12.56 -9.84 -5.49
C ALA A 203 14.07 -9.66 -5.74
N ALA A 204 14.47 -8.54 -6.36
CA ALA A 204 15.88 -8.21 -6.58
C ALA A 204 16.67 -7.98 -5.28
N ASP A 205 16.02 -7.52 -4.22
CA ASP A 205 16.62 -7.21 -2.91
C ASP A 205 16.72 -8.44 -1.96
N GLN A 206 16.69 -9.67 -2.50
CA GLN A 206 16.91 -10.96 -1.81
C GLN A 206 16.00 -11.22 -0.58
N GLY A 207 14.70 -11.38 -0.80
CA GLY A 207 13.80 -12.04 0.17
C GLY A 207 13.19 -11.12 1.24
N ARG A 208 12.83 -9.90 0.85
CA ARG A 208 12.17 -8.93 1.74
C ARG A 208 10.67 -9.21 1.93
N VAL A 209 10.16 -8.70 3.04
CA VAL A 209 8.73 -8.65 3.38
C VAL A 209 8.09 -7.44 2.70
N VAL A 210 7.11 -7.69 1.84
CA VAL A 210 6.25 -6.65 1.26
C VAL A 210 5.09 -6.43 2.22
N LYS A 211 4.85 -5.17 2.57
CA LYS A 211 3.71 -4.74 3.38
C LYS A 211 2.69 -4.10 2.45
N VAL A 212 1.50 -4.69 2.34
CA VAL A 212 0.50 -4.27 1.34
C VAL A 212 -0.87 -4.08 1.97
N ASP A 213 -1.64 -3.14 1.44
CA ASP A 213 -3.06 -3.02 1.69
C ASP A 213 -3.80 -3.77 0.57
N VAL A 214 -4.48 -4.88 0.87
CA VAL A 214 -5.12 -5.73 -0.16
C VAL A 214 -6.40 -5.12 -0.72
N ASN A 215 -7.04 -4.20 0.00
CA ASN A 215 -8.25 -3.52 -0.45
C ASN A 215 -7.93 -2.26 -1.25
N LYS A 216 -6.73 -1.72 -1.06
CA LYS A 216 -6.20 -0.68 -1.93
C LYS A 216 -5.93 -1.29 -3.30
N ARG A 217 -6.88 -1.09 -4.22
CA ARG A 217 -6.55 -1.15 -5.64
C ARG A 217 -5.41 -0.15 -5.84
N TYR A 218 -4.23 -0.61 -6.21
CA TYR A 218 -3.09 0.26 -6.50
C TYR A 218 -3.29 0.89 -7.86
N MET A 219 -4.44 1.53 -8.01
CA MET A 219 -5.01 2.01 -9.24
C MET A 219 -3.95 2.75 -10.01
N ASP A 220 -3.39 2.10 -11.02
CA ASP A 220 -3.11 2.76 -12.28
C ASP A 220 -4.45 3.39 -12.69
N PRO A 221 -4.70 4.67 -12.40
CA PRO A 221 -6.05 5.19 -12.52
C PRO A 221 -6.46 5.25 -13.99
N LEU A 222 -5.48 5.32 -14.91
CA LEU A 222 -5.73 5.19 -16.34
C LEU A 222 -6.45 3.87 -16.66
N ARG A 223 -6.04 2.72 -16.11
CA ARG A 223 -6.66 1.43 -16.45
C ARG A 223 -8.15 1.38 -16.07
N ASN A 224 -8.54 2.05 -14.99
CA ASN A 224 -9.95 2.15 -14.59
C ASN A 224 -10.80 3.00 -15.54
N PHE A 225 -10.18 3.91 -16.29
CA PHE A 225 -10.88 4.81 -17.21
C PHE A 225 -10.59 4.52 -18.68
N GLN A 226 -9.66 3.60 -19.00
CA GLN A 226 -9.17 3.36 -20.35
C GLN A 226 -10.29 3.07 -21.36
N ASN A 227 -11.28 2.29 -20.96
CA ASN A 227 -12.46 1.97 -21.77
C ASN A 227 -13.42 3.16 -22.01
N ARG A 228 -13.23 4.26 -21.28
CA ARG A 228 -13.97 5.52 -21.41
C ARG A 228 -13.19 6.59 -22.18
N ALA A 229 -11.99 6.28 -22.69
CA ALA A 229 -11.26 7.19 -23.56
C ALA A 229 -12.06 7.44 -24.85
N ILE A 230 -12.27 8.71 -25.20
CA ILE A 230 -12.97 9.11 -26.43
C ILE A 230 -12.07 9.00 -27.66
N LYS A 231 -10.76 8.93 -27.45
CA LYS A 231 -9.77 8.75 -28.51
C LYS A 231 -8.56 8.01 -27.95
N ILE A 232 -8.08 7.02 -28.70
CA ILE A 232 -6.85 6.29 -28.43
C ILE A 232 -6.01 6.34 -29.70
N GLU A 233 -4.78 6.85 -29.60
CA GLU A 233 -3.87 6.98 -30.74
C GLU A 233 -2.43 6.66 -30.38
N ASP A 234 -1.61 6.40 -31.40
CA ASP A 234 -0.17 6.28 -31.25
C ASP A 234 0.45 7.68 -31.13
N GLY A 235 1.16 7.90 -30.02
CA GLY A 235 1.90 9.11 -29.72
C GLY A 235 3.39 9.00 -30.02
N PRO A 236 4.14 10.08 -29.74
CA PRO A 236 5.60 10.08 -29.89
C PRO A 236 6.25 9.05 -28.96
N ASP A 237 7.45 8.59 -29.35
CA ASP A 237 8.29 7.66 -28.59
C ASP A 237 7.58 6.35 -28.19
N GLY A 238 6.62 5.90 -29.02
CA GLY A 238 5.89 4.66 -28.80
C GLY A 238 4.84 4.70 -27.69
N ALA A 239 4.46 5.89 -27.20
CA ALA A 239 3.38 6.02 -26.23
C ALA A 239 2.01 5.72 -26.85
N LYS A 240 1.10 5.06 -26.12
CA LYS A 240 -0.33 5.14 -26.40
C LYS A 240 -0.92 6.37 -25.71
N VAL A 241 -1.63 7.18 -26.48
CA VAL A 241 -2.25 8.42 -26.02
C VAL A 241 -3.74 8.19 -25.84
N TYR A 242 -4.20 8.35 -24.61
CA TYR A 242 -5.61 8.29 -24.23
C TYR A 242 -6.13 9.69 -24.00
N SER A 243 -7.14 10.10 -24.74
CA SER A 243 -7.84 11.38 -24.54
C SER A 243 -9.23 11.12 -23.97
N PHE A 244 -9.65 11.95 -23.03
CA PHE A 244 -10.91 11.82 -22.30
C PHE A 244 -11.81 13.02 -22.54
N ASP A 245 -13.12 12.81 -22.41
CA ASP A 245 -14.09 13.89 -22.52
C ASP A 245 -13.85 14.93 -21.40
N PRO A 246 -13.57 16.20 -21.74
CA PRO A 246 -13.45 17.29 -20.76
C PRO A 246 -14.69 17.40 -19.86
N ALA A 247 -15.88 17.10 -20.38
CA ALA A 247 -17.14 17.23 -19.67
C ALA A 247 -17.44 16.09 -18.69
N ASP A 248 -16.72 14.97 -18.76
CA ASP A 248 -16.96 13.81 -17.89
C ASP A 248 -16.45 14.05 -16.46
N PRO A 249 -17.34 14.23 -15.46
CA PRO A 249 -16.90 14.57 -14.09
C PRO A 249 -16.26 13.37 -13.37
N GLY A 250 -16.45 12.16 -13.87
CA GLY A 250 -15.92 10.94 -13.25
C GLY A 250 -14.50 10.58 -13.66
N ILE A 251 -13.88 11.35 -14.57
CA ILE A 251 -12.52 11.10 -15.08
C ILE A 251 -11.62 12.28 -14.70
N PRO A 252 -10.52 12.05 -13.95
CA PRO A 252 -9.67 13.14 -13.46
C PRO A 252 -8.68 13.68 -14.51
N PHE A 253 -8.61 13.07 -15.69
CA PHE A 253 -7.64 13.39 -16.75
C PHE A 253 -8.30 14.07 -17.96
N PHE A 254 -7.57 14.95 -18.63
CA PHE A 254 -7.85 15.30 -20.03
C PHE A 254 -7.16 14.33 -20.99
N ARG A 255 -5.90 14.00 -20.69
CA ARG A 255 -5.07 13.10 -21.50
C ARG A 255 -4.09 12.35 -20.63
N VAL A 256 -3.79 11.13 -21.04
CA VAL A 256 -2.68 10.34 -20.51
C VAL A 256 -1.84 9.82 -21.67
N GLU A 257 -0.54 10.06 -21.60
CA GLU A 257 0.46 9.49 -22.50
C GLU A 257 1.14 8.34 -21.77
N ASP A 258 0.84 7.12 -22.20
CA ASP A 258 1.27 5.90 -21.53
C ASP A 258 2.29 5.18 -22.41
N ARG A 259 3.55 5.12 -21.98
CA ARG A 259 4.60 4.36 -22.70
C ARG A 259 4.72 2.92 -22.20
N ILE A 260 3.97 2.58 -21.15
CA ILE A 260 3.88 1.22 -20.62
C ILE A 260 3.10 0.35 -21.60
N ASN A 261 2.05 0.86 -22.25
CA ASN A 261 1.26 0.14 -23.26
C ASN A 261 0.71 -1.22 -22.80
N GLY A 262 0.40 -1.36 -21.50
CA GLY A 262 -0.01 -2.65 -20.93
C GLY A 262 1.12 -3.70 -20.88
N GLN A 263 2.38 -3.29 -21.05
CA GLN A 263 3.54 -4.15 -20.83
C GLN A 263 3.55 -4.62 -19.38
N ALA A 264 3.66 -5.94 -19.21
CA ALA A 264 3.67 -6.60 -17.90
C ALA A 264 5.10 -6.82 -17.36
N ASP A 265 6.09 -6.54 -18.19
CA ASP A 265 7.51 -6.77 -17.90
C ASP A 265 8.23 -5.43 -17.69
N ILE A 266 8.64 -5.16 -16.46
CA ILE A 266 9.33 -3.92 -16.08
C ILE A 266 10.67 -3.77 -16.82
N ASP A 267 11.33 -4.88 -17.17
CA ASP A 267 12.61 -4.84 -17.91
C ASP A 267 12.41 -4.37 -19.35
N LYS A 268 11.18 -4.43 -19.85
CA LYS A 268 10.78 -3.91 -21.16
C LYS A 268 10.24 -2.48 -21.08
N PHE A 269 10.20 -1.87 -19.90
CA PHE A 269 9.81 -0.48 -19.79
C PHE A 269 10.89 0.42 -20.39
N PRO A 270 10.50 1.49 -21.10
CA PRO A 270 11.46 2.46 -21.56
C PRO A 270 12.15 3.11 -20.36
N THR A 271 13.43 3.45 -20.51
CA THR A 271 14.13 4.26 -19.52
C THR A 271 13.54 5.68 -19.48
N GLY A 272 13.49 6.29 -18.31
CA GLY A 272 12.99 7.65 -18.13
C GLY A 272 11.48 7.73 -17.91
N VAL A 273 10.77 8.55 -18.68
CA VAL A 273 9.33 8.79 -18.48
C VAL A 273 8.54 7.57 -18.95
N LEU A 274 7.77 6.97 -18.04
CA LEU A 274 6.85 5.87 -18.33
C LEU A 274 5.46 6.38 -18.67
N ARG A 275 5.04 7.46 -18.00
CA ARG A 275 3.72 8.05 -18.18
C ARG A 275 3.72 9.54 -17.90
N THR A 276 2.93 10.28 -18.67
CA THR A 276 2.53 11.66 -18.35
C THR A 276 1.01 11.74 -18.29
N SER A 277 0.47 12.19 -17.16
CA SER A 277 -0.96 12.42 -16.95
C SER A 277 -1.24 13.92 -16.89
N PHE A 278 -2.15 14.39 -17.74
CA PHE A 278 -2.61 15.79 -17.78
C PHE A 278 -3.95 15.88 -17.06
N MET A 279 -3.95 16.41 -15.85
CA MET A 279 -5.09 16.41 -14.93
C MET A 279 -6.09 17.53 -15.26
N LYS A 280 -7.38 17.30 -14.98
CA LYS A 280 -8.41 18.34 -14.99
C LYS A 280 -8.28 19.37 -13.87
N THR A 281 -7.25 19.27 -13.04
CA THR A 281 -6.87 20.30 -12.06
C THR A 281 -5.84 21.28 -12.59
N GLY A 282 -5.27 21.03 -13.77
CA GLY A 282 -4.13 21.79 -14.30
C GLY A 282 -2.78 21.18 -13.95
N GLN A 283 -2.74 20.23 -13.02
CA GLN A 283 -1.53 19.51 -12.65
C GLN A 283 -1.07 18.59 -13.78
N VAL A 284 0.24 18.45 -13.94
CA VAL A 284 0.84 17.40 -14.75
C VAL A 284 1.54 16.43 -13.82
N GLN A 285 1.29 15.14 -13.98
CA GLN A 285 1.97 14.10 -13.20
C GLN A 285 2.81 13.24 -14.14
N GLN A 286 4.06 12.98 -13.77
CA GLN A 286 4.94 12.07 -14.48
C GLN A 286 5.36 10.91 -13.59
N ILE A 287 5.20 9.68 -14.10
CA ILE A 287 5.77 8.49 -13.49
C ILE A 287 7.01 8.11 -14.30
N ARG A 288 8.13 7.91 -13.62
CA ARG A 288 9.44 7.69 -14.25
C ARG A 288 10.17 6.51 -13.63
N LEU A 289 10.89 5.75 -14.45
CA LEU A 289 11.89 4.80 -14.00
C LEU A 289 13.25 5.51 -13.98
N THR A 290 13.84 5.65 -12.81
CA THR A 290 15.09 6.39 -12.61
C THR A 290 16.28 5.63 -13.17
N GLY A 291 17.17 6.35 -13.85
CA GLY A 291 18.47 5.84 -14.30
C GLY A 291 19.52 5.85 -13.19
N PHE A 292 20.57 5.04 -13.33
CA PHE A 292 21.72 5.09 -12.41
C PHE A 292 22.41 6.46 -12.47
N GLY A 293 22.52 7.11 -11.30
CA GLY A 293 23.21 8.40 -11.19
C GLY A 293 22.42 9.60 -11.72
N GLU A 294 21.11 9.45 -11.96
CA GLU A 294 20.26 10.59 -12.32
C GLU A 294 20.15 11.60 -11.17
N PHE A 295 20.00 12.88 -11.56
CA PHE A 295 19.86 13.99 -10.63
C PHE A 295 18.46 14.59 -10.72
N LEU A 296 17.80 14.74 -9.57
CA LEU A 296 16.44 15.27 -9.48
C LEU A 296 16.31 16.64 -10.17
N ARG A 297 17.27 17.55 -9.95
CA ARG A 297 17.32 18.91 -10.54
C ARG A 297 17.33 18.96 -12.08
N VAL A 298 17.67 17.84 -12.71
CA VAL A 298 17.72 17.74 -14.18
C VAL A 298 16.38 17.26 -14.70
N ILE A 299 15.76 16.32 -14.01
CA ILE A 299 14.56 15.62 -14.49
C ILE A 299 13.24 16.26 -14.03
N ASN A 300 13.27 17.14 -13.03
CA ASN A 300 12.09 17.82 -12.47
C ASN A 300 11.68 19.09 -13.21
N ARG A 301 12.18 19.33 -14.43
CA ARG A 301 11.88 20.56 -15.17
C ARG A 301 10.58 20.44 -15.97
N PRO A 302 9.65 21.41 -15.87
CA PRO A 302 8.40 21.38 -16.61
C PRO A 302 8.59 21.64 -18.11
N GLN A 303 7.68 21.12 -18.95
CA GLN A 303 7.66 21.45 -20.38
C GLN A 303 6.63 22.54 -20.69
N HIS A 304 7.06 23.79 -20.75
CA HIS A 304 6.13 24.91 -20.90
C HIS A 304 5.32 24.88 -22.20
N SER A 305 5.95 24.86 -23.37
CA SER A 305 5.25 25.02 -24.67
C SER A 305 4.34 23.85 -25.03
N GLY A 306 4.79 22.62 -24.79
CA GLY A 306 4.01 21.41 -25.08
C GLY A 306 2.77 21.30 -24.19
N TRP A 307 2.92 21.53 -22.89
CA TRP A 307 1.82 21.45 -21.94
C TRP A 307 0.84 22.62 -22.11
N SER A 308 1.33 23.84 -22.36
CA SER A 308 0.45 25.00 -22.59
C SER A 308 -0.44 24.82 -23.82
N ALA A 309 0.10 24.29 -24.92
CA ALA A 309 -0.68 24.04 -26.13
C ALA A 309 -1.80 23.02 -25.88
N LEU A 310 -1.50 22.00 -25.09
CA LEU A 310 -2.43 20.95 -24.69
C LEU A 310 -3.57 21.49 -23.82
N TYR A 311 -3.25 22.26 -22.78
CA TYR A 311 -4.26 22.87 -21.91
C TYR A 311 -5.09 23.94 -22.64
N ALA A 312 -4.49 24.72 -23.55
CA ALA A 312 -5.24 25.64 -24.40
C ALA A 312 -6.29 24.94 -25.27
N GLN A 313 -6.02 23.70 -25.69
CA GLN A 313 -6.94 22.90 -26.48
C GLN A 313 -8.13 22.36 -25.65
N TRP A 314 -7.87 21.80 -24.46
CA TRP A 314 -8.88 21.03 -23.72
C TRP A 314 -9.45 21.70 -22.48
N ALA A 315 -8.75 22.68 -21.92
CA ALA A 315 -9.14 23.35 -20.69
C ALA A 315 -9.77 24.73 -20.95
N GLN A 316 -10.52 24.89 -22.04
CA GLN A 316 -11.17 26.16 -22.41
C GLN A 316 -12.11 26.70 -21.31
N ASN A 317 -12.61 25.81 -20.45
CA ASN A 317 -13.48 26.14 -19.32
C ASN A 317 -12.71 26.36 -17.99
N MET A 318 -11.39 26.17 -17.96
CA MET A 318 -10.57 26.55 -16.81
C MET A 318 -10.32 28.06 -16.83
N ASN A 319 -10.41 28.69 -15.66
CA ASN A 319 -10.05 30.08 -15.49
C ASN A 319 -9.17 30.25 -14.24
N PRO A 320 -7.87 30.60 -14.39
CA PRO A 320 -7.14 30.76 -15.64
C PRO A 320 -6.74 29.41 -16.27
N VAL A 321 -6.56 29.38 -17.60
CA VAL A 321 -5.94 28.24 -18.28
C VAL A 321 -4.45 28.20 -17.93
N PRO A 322 -3.90 27.07 -17.43
CA PRO A 322 -2.49 26.96 -17.11
C PRO A 322 -1.59 27.19 -18.33
N THR A 323 -0.59 28.06 -18.16
CA THR A 323 0.44 28.32 -19.19
C THR A 323 1.86 28.07 -18.68
N ARG A 324 2.02 27.87 -17.36
CA ARG A 324 3.28 27.62 -16.67
C ARG A 324 3.07 26.66 -15.51
N TRP A 325 4.14 25.99 -15.12
CA TRP A 325 4.16 25.03 -14.02
C TRP A 325 5.40 25.24 -13.17
N ASP A 326 5.29 24.92 -11.89
CA ASP A 326 6.43 24.81 -10.99
C ASP A 326 7.34 23.63 -11.37
N ASP A 327 8.55 23.64 -10.82
CA ASP A 327 9.41 22.47 -10.84
C ASP A 327 8.69 21.26 -10.21
N GLY A 328 8.89 20.09 -10.81
CA GLY A 328 8.27 18.84 -10.40
C GLY A 328 8.63 18.49 -8.96
N GLN A 329 7.61 18.36 -8.13
CA GLN A 329 7.74 17.92 -6.75
C GLN A 329 7.88 16.38 -6.72
N PRO A 330 9.00 15.84 -6.19
CA PRO A 330 9.19 14.40 -6.11
C PRO A 330 8.30 13.76 -5.06
N GLY A 331 7.38 12.91 -5.50
CA GLY A 331 6.59 12.01 -4.69
C GLY A 331 7.22 10.63 -4.62
N ASP A 332 7.24 10.05 -3.41
CA ASP A 332 7.37 8.60 -3.30
C ASP A 332 6.00 7.98 -3.57
N LEU A 333 5.96 6.90 -4.34
CA LEU A 333 4.72 6.19 -4.65
C LEU A 333 4.22 5.32 -3.46
N GLY A 334 4.40 5.80 -2.23
CA GLY A 334 3.98 5.13 -0.99
C GLY A 334 4.72 3.82 -0.71
N GLN A 335 4.27 2.73 -1.34
CA GLN A 335 4.74 1.36 -1.12
C GLN A 335 6.05 1.00 -1.85
N PHE A 336 6.56 1.90 -2.69
CA PHE A 336 7.80 1.67 -3.41
C PHE A 336 8.99 2.09 -2.54
N PRO A 337 10.11 1.35 -2.62
CA PRO A 337 11.37 1.88 -2.13
C PRO A 337 11.61 3.25 -2.75
N SER A 338 11.86 4.25 -1.89
CA SER A 338 12.03 5.62 -2.34
C SER A 338 13.10 5.69 -3.43
N ALA A 339 12.80 6.38 -4.53
CA ALA A 339 13.80 6.72 -5.54
C ALA A 339 14.82 7.72 -5.01
N LYS A 340 14.53 8.42 -3.90
CA LYS A 340 15.44 9.34 -3.23
C LYS A 340 16.41 8.55 -2.37
N ARG A 341 17.70 8.77 -2.57
CA ARG A 341 18.74 8.16 -1.74
C ARG A 341 18.67 8.75 -0.33
N ARG A 342 18.67 7.92 0.72
CA ARG A 342 18.52 8.35 2.14
C ARG A 342 19.43 9.50 2.59
N ASN A 343 20.60 9.67 1.95
CA ASN A 343 21.61 10.68 2.32
C ASN A 343 21.87 11.72 1.20
N SER A 344 21.02 11.83 0.19
CA SER A 344 21.17 12.84 -0.87
C SER A 344 19.82 13.41 -1.28
N TYR A 345 19.69 14.75 -1.21
CA TYR A 345 18.52 15.46 -1.69
C TYR A 345 18.42 15.54 -3.23
N PHE A 346 19.51 15.24 -3.94
CA PHE A 346 19.59 15.50 -5.39
C PHE A 346 19.90 14.27 -6.23
N THR A 347 20.35 13.17 -5.62
CA THR A 347 20.73 11.94 -6.35
C THR A 347 19.67 10.88 -6.18
N LEU A 348 19.32 10.25 -7.29
CA LEU A 348 18.32 9.18 -7.32
C LEU A 348 18.99 7.81 -7.34
N GLU A 349 18.34 6.84 -6.71
CA GLU A 349 18.68 5.43 -6.88
C GLU A 349 18.14 4.96 -8.24
N GLY A 350 18.96 4.25 -9.01
CA GLY A 350 18.56 3.71 -10.31
C GLY A 350 17.61 2.52 -10.18
N GLY A 351 16.75 2.32 -11.18
CA GLY A 351 15.76 1.24 -11.21
C GLY A 351 14.59 1.42 -10.25
N ARG A 352 14.38 2.63 -9.73
CA ARG A 352 13.28 2.96 -8.82
C ARG A 352 12.21 3.77 -9.55
N LEU A 353 10.97 3.65 -9.11
CA LEU A 353 9.89 4.48 -9.62
C LEU A 353 9.83 5.80 -8.86
N LEU A 354 9.77 6.90 -9.60
CA LEU A 354 9.62 8.25 -9.09
C LEU A 354 8.37 8.88 -9.70
N GLU A 355 7.54 9.48 -8.85
CA GLU A 355 6.47 10.37 -9.29
C GLU A 355 6.95 11.82 -9.21
N LEU A 356 6.66 12.61 -10.25
CA LEU A 356 6.87 14.05 -10.27
C LEU A 356 5.51 14.73 -10.49
N THR A 357 5.10 15.57 -9.55
CA THR A 357 3.90 16.39 -9.69
C THR A 357 4.29 17.83 -10.01
N TYR A 358 3.76 18.36 -11.09
CA TYR A 358 3.99 19.72 -11.55
C TYR A 358 2.71 20.52 -11.35
N ASP A 359 2.76 21.49 -10.43
CA ASP A 359 1.62 22.34 -10.11
C ASP A 359 1.53 23.52 -11.08
N PRO A 360 0.33 23.87 -11.57
CA PRO A 360 0.17 25.01 -12.47
C PRO A 360 0.41 26.31 -11.69
N GLN A 361 1.20 27.21 -12.28
CA GLN A 361 1.37 28.55 -11.75
C GLN A 361 0.21 29.45 -12.21
N PRO A 362 -0.24 30.39 -11.36
CA PRO A 362 -1.12 31.45 -11.83
C PRO A 362 -0.44 32.23 -12.96
N PRO A 363 -1.20 32.77 -13.94
CA PRO A 363 -0.67 33.69 -14.92
C PRO A 363 0.09 34.80 -14.19
N ILE A 364 1.32 35.06 -14.60
CA ILE A 364 1.98 36.29 -14.17
C ILE A 364 1.28 37.39 -14.95
N ASP A 365 0.51 38.22 -14.25
CA ASP A 365 0.03 39.49 -14.79
C ASP A 365 1.25 40.37 -15.04
N ASP A 366 1.89 40.22 -16.20
CA ASP A 366 3.06 40.99 -16.64
C ASP A 366 2.73 42.49 -16.87
N LEU A 367 1.66 43.03 -16.28
CA LEU A 367 1.12 44.37 -16.57
C LEU A 367 0.65 45.21 -15.36
N VAL A 368 0.89 44.80 -14.10
CA VAL A 368 0.56 45.69 -12.94
C VAL A 368 1.75 46.54 -12.46
N CYS A 369 2.98 46.31 -12.96
CA CYS A 369 4.16 47.08 -12.53
C CYS A 369 4.63 48.20 -13.50
N LEU A 370 3.99 48.40 -14.65
CA LEU A 370 4.30 49.49 -15.57
C LEU A 370 3.04 50.27 -15.96
N GLY A 371 2.34 50.80 -14.95
CA GLY A 371 1.08 51.50 -15.20
C GLY A 371 0.50 52.27 -14.01
N ARG A 372 1.28 52.65 -13.00
CA ARG A 372 0.90 53.80 -12.19
C ARG A 372 1.30 55.06 -12.95
N PRO A 373 0.36 55.93 -13.36
CA PRO A 373 0.74 57.19 -13.98
C PRO A 373 1.57 57.98 -12.98
N LEU A 374 2.79 58.34 -13.38
CA LEU A 374 3.60 59.42 -12.80
C LEU A 374 2.89 60.78 -13.01
N VAL A 375 1.68 60.93 -12.49
CA VAL A 375 0.89 62.17 -12.57
C VAL A 375 0.35 62.51 -11.18
N VAL A 376 1.20 62.56 -10.14
CA VAL A 376 0.97 63.40 -8.93
C VAL A 376 2.28 63.88 -8.27
N ILE A 377 3.41 63.97 -8.97
CA ILE A 377 4.62 64.65 -8.44
C ILE A 377 5.09 65.83 -9.32
N GLY A 378 4.45 66.07 -10.47
CA GLY A 378 4.58 67.32 -11.23
C GLY A 378 3.72 68.48 -10.71
N GLY A 379 2.69 68.21 -9.88
CA GLY A 379 1.75 69.21 -9.38
C GLY A 379 2.16 69.93 -8.08
N LEU A 380 3.16 69.41 -7.35
CA LEU A 380 3.59 69.97 -6.06
C LEU A 380 4.87 70.80 -6.13
N MET A 381 5.60 70.83 -7.26
CA MET A 381 6.78 71.69 -7.43
C MET A 381 6.51 73.01 -8.17
N LEU A 382 5.40 73.15 -8.90
CA LEU A 382 4.98 74.44 -9.49
C LEU A 382 4.07 75.26 -8.56
N GLY A 383 3.35 74.61 -7.63
CA GLY A 383 2.59 75.30 -6.58
C GLY A 383 3.46 75.93 -5.47
N ALA A 384 4.62 75.35 -5.19
CA ALA A 384 5.56 75.87 -4.19
C ALA A 384 6.37 77.09 -4.67
N ILE A 385 6.53 77.28 -5.99
CA ILE A 385 7.23 78.44 -6.56
C ILE A 385 6.31 79.67 -6.69
N VAL A 386 5.00 79.48 -6.81
CA VAL A 386 4.01 80.59 -6.83
C VAL A 386 3.61 81.05 -5.42
N TRP A 387 3.62 80.17 -4.42
CA TRP A 387 3.33 80.56 -3.03
C TRP A 387 4.50 81.29 -2.34
N ARG A 388 5.76 80.96 -2.70
CA ARG A 388 6.97 81.60 -2.14
C ARG A 388 7.24 83.02 -2.65
N ARG A 389 6.48 83.50 -3.64
CA ARG A 389 6.58 84.86 -4.19
C ARG A 389 5.56 85.85 -3.59
N ARG A 390 4.65 85.41 -2.71
CA ARG A 390 3.53 86.24 -2.22
C ARG A 390 3.54 86.58 -0.73
N ASN A 391 4.31 85.89 0.12
CA ASN A 391 4.37 86.16 1.56
C ASN A 391 5.78 86.47 2.06
N GLY A 392 6.42 87.47 1.46
CA GLY A 392 7.60 88.10 2.06
C GLY A 392 7.21 88.77 3.37
N ARG A 393 7.66 88.21 4.50
CA ARG A 393 7.98 88.98 5.72
C ARG A 393 8.96 88.20 6.60
N TRP A 394 9.93 88.99 7.04
CA TRP A 394 11.17 88.66 7.73
C TRP A 394 10.98 88.36 9.22
N LEU A 395 11.95 87.63 9.79
CA LEU A 395 12.78 87.96 10.99
C LEU A 395 13.07 86.70 11.84
N PRO A 396 14.19 86.63 12.58
CA PRO A 396 15.45 87.38 12.51
C PRO A 396 16.58 86.62 11.79
#